data_AF-A0A0F9WE23-F1
#
_entry.id   AF-A0A0F9WE23-F1
#
_cell.length_a   1.000
_cell.length_b   1.000
_cell.length_c   1.000
_cell.angle_alpha   90.00
_cell.angle_beta   90.00
_cell.angle_gamma   90.00
#
_symmetry.space_group_name_H-M   'P 1'
#
loop_
_entity.id
_entity.type
_entity.pdbx_description
1 polymer ?
#
loop_
_entity_poly.entity_id
_entity_poly.type
_entity_poly.pdbx_seq_one_letter_code
_entity_poly.pdbx_strand_id
1 'polypeptide(L)'
;MIEKGEYTIIDLLCISHSLLEQLNSDKPLDSKNETIYKAVLEFNDKKIVAYFLGKIEIGQNSVIRIKSDKDYPLLYDTDYTVIRKTSYITNKRLLESLLNKQKSRI
;
A
#
# COMPACT_ATOMS: atom_id res chain seq x y z
N MET A 1 14.56 -6.46 4.80
CA MET A 1 15.18 -5.24 5.33
C MET A 1 14.69 -4.04 4.53
N ILE A 2 14.20 -3.00 5.20
CA ILE A 2 13.87 -1.69 4.66
C ILE A 2 14.90 -0.71 5.23
N GLU A 3 15.72 -0.12 4.38
CA GLU A 3 16.75 0.84 4.79
C GLU A 3 16.10 2.19 5.14
N LYS A 4 16.70 2.94 6.05
CA LYS A 4 16.34 4.33 6.32
C LYS A 4 16.55 5.16 5.04
N GLY A 5 15.53 5.90 4.62
CA GLY A 5 15.61 6.68 3.39
C GLY A 5 14.26 7.19 2.91
N GLU A 6 14.27 7.84 1.76
CA GLU A 6 13.06 8.31 1.07
C GLU A 6 12.60 7.31 0.03
N TYR A 7 11.35 6.91 0.12
CA TYR A 7 10.75 5.91 -0.75
C TYR A 7 9.58 6.52 -1.50
N THR A 8 9.51 6.21 -2.79
CA THR A 8 8.31 6.49 -3.59
C THR A 8 7.39 5.27 -3.55
N ILE A 9 6.10 5.49 -3.30
CA ILE A 9 5.08 4.43 -3.39
C ILE A 9 4.76 4.20 -4.87
N ILE A 10 5.11 3.02 -5.38
CA ILE A 10 4.88 2.65 -6.77
C ILE A 10 3.50 2.02 -6.96
N ASP A 11 3.06 1.19 -6.01
CA ASP A 11 1.73 0.60 -6.04
C ASP A 11 1.26 0.23 -4.63
N LEU A 12 -0.05 0.13 -4.45
CA LEU A 12 -0.68 -0.10 -3.16
C LEU A 12 -1.99 -0.90 -3.30
N LEU A 13 -2.07 -2.01 -2.57
CA LEU A 13 -3.25 -2.87 -2.53
C LEU A 13 -3.71 -3.07 -1.09
N CYS A 14 -4.98 -2.80 -0.81
CA CYS A 14 -5.57 -3.17 0.48
C CYS A 14 -5.73 -4.69 0.52
N ILE A 15 -5.22 -5.33 1.57
CA ILE A 15 -5.31 -6.79 1.74
C ILE A 15 -6.19 -7.20 2.93
N SER A 16 -6.71 -6.23 3.70
CA SER A 16 -7.69 -6.48 4.77
C SER A 16 -9.13 -6.64 4.29
N HIS A 17 -9.40 -6.32 3.01
CA HIS A 17 -10.74 -6.36 2.42
C HIS A 17 -10.76 -7.24 1.17
N SER A 18 -11.91 -7.83 0.87
CA SER A 18 -12.06 -8.62 -0.35
C SER A 18 -11.88 -7.74 -1.60
N LEU A 19 -11.38 -8.33 -2.70
CA LEU A 19 -11.22 -7.60 -3.96
C LEU A 19 -12.56 -7.06 -4.49
N LEU A 20 -13.66 -7.74 -4.20
CA LEU A 20 -15.01 -7.37 -4.63
C LEU A 20 -15.56 -6.19 -3.83
N GLU A 21 -15.35 -6.16 -2.51
CA GLU A 21 -15.65 -4.98 -1.67
C GLU A 21 -14.86 -3.76 -2.15
N GLN A 22 -13.58 -3.93 -2.44
CA GLN A 22 -12.72 -2.85 -2.93
C GLN A 22 -13.19 -2.29 -4.28
N LEU A 23 -13.68 -3.15 -5.18
CA LEU A 23 -14.17 -2.74 -6.51
C LEU A 23 -15.51 -1.99 -6.43
N ASN A 24 -16.39 -2.43 -5.53
CA ASN A 24 -17.76 -1.91 -5.39
C ASN A 24 -17.85 -0.70 -4.45
N SER A 25 -16.78 -0.37 -3.73
CA SER A 25 -16.75 0.79 -2.86
C SER A 25 -16.43 2.06 -3.65
N ASP A 26 -17.37 2.99 -3.69
CA ASP A 26 -17.17 4.34 -4.25
C ASP A 26 -16.34 5.24 -3.30
N LYS A 27 -16.06 4.77 -2.09
CA LYS A 27 -15.26 5.47 -1.07
C LYS A 27 -14.02 4.66 -0.71
N PRO A 28 -12.93 5.31 -0.24
CA PRO A 28 -11.87 4.61 0.45
C PRO A 28 -12.47 3.75 1.58
N LEU A 29 -12.08 2.48 1.64
CA LEU A 29 -12.54 1.54 2.66
C LEU A 29 -12.29 2.13 4.06
N ASP A 30 -13.30 1.96 4.92
CA ASP A 30 -13.55 2.81 6.08
C ASP A 30 -12.33 2.95 6.99
N SER A 31 -11.95 4.19 7.26
CA SER A 31 -10.77 4.61 8.02
C SER A 31 -10.81 4.27 9.53
N LYS A 32 -11.78 3.46 9.96
CA LYS A 32 -12.08 3.15 11.37
C LYS A 32 -11.44 1.85 11.86
N ASN A 33 -11.06 0.94 10.96
CA ASN A 33 -10.39 -0.32 11.31
C ASN A 33 -8.93 -0.29 10.88
N GLU A 34 -8.08 -1.02 11.62
CA GLU A 34 -6.69 -1.27 11.23
C GLU A 34 -6.68 -2.03 9.90
N THR A 35 -6.45 -1.30 8.82
CA THR A 35 -6.31 -1.85 7.48
C THR A 35 -4.84 -2.14 7.21
N ILE A 36 -4.61 -3.21 6.44
CA ILE A 36 -3.29 -3.62 6.00
C ILE A 36 -3.20 -3.35 4.51
N TYR A 37 -2.16 -2.62 4.12
CA TYR A 37 -1.88 -2.37 2.72
C TYR A 37 -0.54 -2.99 2.35
N LYS A 38 -0.55 -3.79 1.29
CA LYS A 38 0.65 -4.26 0.63
C LYS A 38 1.09 -3.21 -0.38
N ALA A 39 2.34 -2.76 -0.27
CA ALA A 39 2.90 -1.73 -1.13
C ALA A 39 4.15 -2.22 -1.85
N VAL A 40 4.37 -1.66 -3.03
CA VAL A 40 5.69 -1.66 -3.67
C VAL A 40 6.30 -0.28 -3.48
N LEU A 41 7.48 -0.24 -2.85
CA LEU A 41 8.24 0.97 -2.62
C LEU A 41 9.49 0.98 -3.50
N GLU A 42 9.90 2.15 -3.95
CA GLU A 42 11.13 2.34 -4.73
C GLU A 42 12.11 3.25 -3.98
N PHE A 43 13.37 2.81 -3.89
CA PHE A 43 14.48 3.51 -3.25
C PHE A 43 15.78 3.14 -3.96
N ASN A 44 16.55 4.14 -4.41
CA ASN A 44 17.82 3.95 -5.13
C ASN A 44 17.71 2.91 -6.26
N ASP A 45 16.69 3.05 -7.12
CA ASP A 45 16.35 2.14 -8.23
C ASP A 45 16.03 0.69 -7.82
N LYS A 46 15.93 0.40 -6.52
CA LYS A 46 15.50 -0.90 -5.99
C LYS A 46 14.02 -0.84 -5.63
N LYS A 47 13.30 -1.91 -5.98
CA LYS A 47 11.91 -2.12 -5.58
C LYS A 47 11.84 -3.09 -4.42
N ILE A 48 11.15 -2.70 -3.36
CA ILE A 48 10.90 -3.54 -2.19
C ILE A 48 9.41 -3.64 -1.92
N VAL A 49 9.02 -4.71 -1.23
CA VAL A 49 7.64 -4.89 -0.76
C VAL A 49 7.58 -4.55 0.72
N ALA A 50 6.61 -3.72 1.09
CA ALA A 50 6.30 -3.39 2.47
C ALA A 50 4.81 -3.57 2.77
N TYR A 51 4.47 -3.71 4.04
CA TYR A 51 3.12 -3.79 4.54
C TYR A 51 2.91 -2.64 5.52
N PHE A 52 2.00 -1.75 5.17
CA PHE A 52 1.56 -0.69 6.08
C PHE A 52 0.48 -1.24 6.98
N LEU A 53 0.68 -1.08 8.29
CA LEU A 53 -0.28 -1.47 9.32
C LEU A 53 -0.94 -0.21 9.88
N GLY A 54 -2.26 -0.18 9.82
CA GLY A 54 -3.07 0.90 10.38
C GLY A 54 -3.57 1.88 9.32
N LYS A 55 -4.03 3.04 9.79
CA LYS A 55 -4.66 4.03 8.92
C LYS A 55 -3.61 4.70 8.04
N ILE A 56 -3.73 4.51 6.72
CA ILE A 56 -2.93 5.25 5.76
C ILE A 56 -3.82 6.03 4.79
N GLU A 57 -3.42 7.27 4.52
CA GLU A 57 -4.08 8.16 3.55
C GLU A 57 -3.12 8.49 2.40
N ILE A 58 -2.23 7.56 2.05
CA ILE A 58 -1.21 7.72 1.01
C ILE A 58 -1.54 6.83 -0.18
N GLY A 59 -1.29 7.34 -1.38
CA GLY A 59 -1.51 6.65 -2.64
C GLY A 59 -0.24 6.48 -3.46
N GLN A 60 -0.40 5.95 -4.67
CA GLN A 60 0.66 5.87 -5.67
C GLN A 60 1.28 7.26 -5.90
N ASN A 61 2.61 7.30 -6.07
CA ASN A 61 3.44 8.50 -6.18
C ASN A 61 3.57 9.33 -4.89
N SER A 62 3.06 8.86 -3.75
CA SER A 62 3.43 9.45 -2.45
C SER A 62 4.91 9.20 -2.17
N VAL A 63 5.53 10.13 -1.44
CA VAL A 63 6.90 9.99 -0.95
C VAL A 63 6.86 9.91 0.57
N ILE A 64 7.45 8.86 1.13
CA ILE A 64 7.60 8.69 2.58
C ILE A 64 9.07 8.64 2.94
N ARG A 65 9.43 9.09 4.14
CA ARG A 65 10.76 8.92 4.70
C ARG A 65 10.69 7.93 5.86
N ILE A 66 11.37 6.80 5.71
CA ILE A 66 11.53 5.81 6.78
C ILE A 66 12.51 6.38 7.82
N LYS A 67 12.15 6.35 9.10
CA LYS A 67 12.90 7.01 10.18
C LYS A 67 14.14 6.22 10.63
N SER A 68 14.09 4.90 10.56
CA SER A 68 15.16 3.97 10.95
C SER A 68 15.12 2.71 10.09
N ASP A 69 16.25 2.01 10.00
CA ASP A 69 16.30 0.70 9.35
C ASP A 69 15.28 -0.26 9.99
N LYS A 70 14.68 -1.13 9.18
CA LYS A 70 13.75 -2.17 9.62
C LYS A 70 14.19 -3.52 9.08
N ASP A 71 14.30 -4.52 9.94
CA ASP A 71 14.64 -5.88 9.51
C ASP A 71 13.46 -6.56 8.79
N TYR A 72 12.24 -6.17 9.17
CA TYR A 72 10.98 -6.71 8.67
C TYR A 72 10.29 -5.75 7.68
N PRO A 73 9.46 -6.27 6.76
CA PRO A 73 8.76 -5.47 5.77
C PRO A 73 7.50 -4.77 6.33
N LEU A 74 7.38 -4.62 7.66
CA LEU A 74 6.20 -4.05 8.31
C LEU A 74 6.47 -2.59 8.69
N LEU A 75 5.54 -1.70 8.35
CA LEU A 75 5.62 -0.26 8.62
C LEU A 75 4.38 0.19 9.39
N TYR A 76 4.60 0.73 10.59
CA TYR A 76 3.59 1.44 11.37
C TYR A 76 3.64 2.94 11.03
N ASP A 77 2.58 3.68 11.36
CA ASP A 77 2.50 5.13 11.20
C ASP A 77 3.65 5.87 11.91
N THR A 78 4.16 5.33 13.02
CA THR A 78 5.31 5.84 13.75
C THR A 78 6.63 5.64 13.02
N ASP A 79 6.73 4.75 12.03
CA ASP A 79 8.00 4.36 11.40
C ASP A 79 8.43 5.27 10.26
N TYR A 80 7.52 6.10 9.76
CA TYR A 80 7.79 6.98 8.63
C TYR A 80 7.16 8.36 8.80
N THR A 81 7.57 9.28 7.94
CA THR A 81 6.90 10.56 7.74
C THR A 81 6.48 10.68 6.29
N VAL A 82 5.32 11.28 6.03
CA VAL A 82 4.88 11.57 4.67
C VAL A 82 5.52 12.88 4.22
N ILE A 83 6.36 12.81 3.18
CA ILE A 83 7.04 13.98 2.59
C ILE A 83 6.17 14.59 1.49
N ARG A 84 5.58 13.72 0.65
CA ARG A 84 4.63 14.10 -0.38
C ARG A 84 3.43 13.17 -0.32
N LYS A 85 2.23 13.73 -0.15
CA LYS A 85 0.97 12.98 -0.09
C LYS A 85 0.28 13.05 -1.45
N THR A 86 -0.06 11.88 -1.97
CA THR A 86 -1.10 11.70 -2.99
C THR A 86 -2.22 10.89 -2.36
N SER A 87 -3.46 11.16 -2.74
CA SER A 87 -4.59 10.40 -2.20
C SER A 87 -4.57 8.96 -2.71
N TYR A 88 -4.95 8.02 -1.87
CA TYR A 88 -5.20 6.65 -2.30
C TYR A 88 -6.35 6.64 -3.32
N ILE A 89 -6.12 6.02 -4.46
CA ILE A 89 -7.12 5.77 -5.49
C ILE A 89 -7.10 4.28 -5.78
N THR A 90 -8.26 3.63 -5.65
CA THR A 90 -8.40 2.22 -5.96
C THR A 90 -8.04 1.95 -7.41
N ASN A 91 -7.06 1.07 -7.65
CA ASN A 91 -6.69 0.64 -8.99
C ASN A 91 -7.68 -0.42 -9.50
N LYS A 92 -8.82 0.03 -10.05
CA LYS A 92 -9.90 -0.85 -10.54
C LYS A 92 -9.39 -1.91 -11.53
N ARG A 93 -8.51 -1.52 -12.47
CA ARG A 93 -7.94 -2.44 -13.46
C ARG A 93 -7.12 -3.56 -12.82
N LEU A 94 -6.34 -3.24 -11.79
CA LEU A 94 -5.61 -4.26 -11.03
C LEU A 94 -6.57 -5.22 -10.32
N LEU A 95 -7.61 -4.70 -9.65
CA LEU A 95 -8.61 -5.52 -8.95
C LEU A 95 -9.34 -6.47 -9.90
N GLU A 96 -9.83 -5.97 -11.05
CA GLU A 96 -10.47 -6.78 -12.08
C GLU A 96 -9.56 -7.88 -12.61
N SER A 97 -8.28 -7.56 -12.86
CA SER A 97 -7.29 -8.55 -13.29
C SER A 97 -7.08 -9.64 -12.24
N LEU A 98 -6.98 -9.28 -10.97
CA LEU A 98 -6.82 -10.22 -9.86
C LEU A 98 -8.06 -11.11 -9.68
N LEU A 99 -9.26 -10.54 -9.78
CA LEU A 99 -10.52 -11.28 -9.71
C LEU A 99 -10.66 -12.29 -10.86
N ASN A 100 -10.30 -11.90 -12.08
CA ASN A 100 -10.36 -12.78 -13.24
C ASN A 100 -9.35 -13.93 -13.17
N LYS A 101 -8.16 -13.70 -12.59
CA LYS A 101 -7.17 -14.76 -12.33
C LYS A 101 -7.65 -15.78 -11.29
N GLN A 102 -8.52 -15.40 -10.36
CA GLN A 102 -9.14 -16.36 -9.44
C GLN A 102 -10.14 -17.27 -10.17
N LYS A 103 -10.95 -16.71 -11.08
CA LYS A 103 -11.95 -17.48 -11.85
C LYS A 103 -11.33 -18.54 -12.75
N SER A 104 -10.14 -18.31 -13.30
CA SER A 104 -9.46 -19.26 -14.19
C SER A 104 -8.69 -20.37 -13.46
N ARG A 105 -8.76 -20.42 -12.12
CA ARG A 105 -8.10 -21.44 -11.28
C ARG A 105 -9.08 -22.47 -10.71
N ILE A 106 -10.36 -22.35 -11.02
CA ILE A 106 -11.45 -23.25 -10.65
C ILE A 106 -11.87 -24.00 -11.91
#